data_AF-A0A2V7KGS4-F1
#
_entry.id   AF-A0A2V7KGS4-F1
#
_cell.length_a   1.000
_cell.length_b   1.000
_cell.length_c   1.000
_cell.angle_alpha   90.00
_cell.angle_beta   90.00
_cell.angle_gamma   90.00
#
_symmetry.space_group_name_H-M   'P 1'
#
loop_
_entity.id
_entity.type
_entity.pdbx_description
1 polymer ?
#
loop_
_entity_poly.entity_id
_entity_poly.type
_entity_poly.pdbx_seq_one_letter_code
_entity_poly.pdbx_strand_id
1 'polypeptide(L)'
;MDVERDITRLEELDELVLSKPAPAAARAAPPRPPEKPPERRKTPIDELAFLKSVTEDDRTPSPGRASGAQYQPDEVLNGTPLAPIDENAPVEKTLKCKECGTMNVATEWYCEKCGGELAAM
;
A
#
# COMPACT_ATOMS: atom_id res chain seq x y z
N MET A 1 -9.23 -30.41 1.49
CA MET A 1 -10.16 -30.22 2.62
C MET A 1 -9.27 -30.13 3.84
N ASP A 2 -8.60 -28.99 3.94
CA ASP A 2 -7.48 -28.74 4.86
C ASP A 2 -7.89 -27.76 5.97
N VAL A 3 -9.18 -27.38 5.98
CA VAL A 3 -9.77 -26.40 6.89
C VAL A 3 -9.61 -26.85 8.34
N GLU A 4 -9.80 -28.15 8.64
CA GLU A 4 -9.61 -28.68 10.00
C GLU A 4 -8.14 -28.56 10.45
N ARG A 5 -7.19 -28.84 9.55
CA ARG A 5 -5.75 -28.69 9.83
C ARG A 5 -5.37 -27.22 10.04
N ASP A 6 -5.95 -26.33 9.25
CA ASP A 6 -5.68 -24.91 9.34
C ASP A 6 -6.29 -24.31 10.63
N ILE A 7 -7.49 -24.74 11.04
CA ILE A 7 -8.10 -24.36 12.34
C ILE A 7 -7.18 -24.75 13.49
N THR A 8 -6.71 -26.00 13.55
CA THR A 8 -5.80 -26.46 14.62
C THR A 8 -4.51 -25.64 14.66
N ARG A 9 -3.96 -25.28 13.49
CA ARG A 9 -2.76 -24.45 13.41
C ARG A 9 -2.99 -23.02 13.90
N LEU A 10 -4.16 -22.44 13.64
CA LEU A 10 -4.53 -21.12 14.13
C LEU A 10 -4.71 -21.10 15.67
N GLU A 11 -5.34 -22.13 16.23
CA GLU A 11 -5.52 -22.25 17.69
C GLU A 11 -4.17 -22.37 18.43
N GLU A 12 -3.23 -23.15 17.89
CA GLU A 12 -1.87 -23.28 18.45
C GLU A 12 -1.11 -21.94 18.46
N LEU A 13 -1.27 -21.13 17.39
CA LEU A 13 -0.63 -19.83 17.26
C LEU A 13 -1.18 -18.82 18.28
N ASP A 14 -2.50 -18.84 18.53
CA ASP A 14 -3.12 -17.97 19.52
C ASP A 14 -2.67 -18.31 20.94
N GLU A 15 -2.51 -19.59 21.28
CA GLU A 15 -1.95 -20.02 22.57
C GLU A 15 -0.49 -19.56 22.73
N LEU A 16 0.32 -19.63 21.67
CA LEU A 16 1.71 -19.15 21.67
C LEU A 16 1.81 -17.64 21.85
N VAL A 17 0.92 -16.87 21.23
CA VAL A 17 0.87 -15.41 21.40
C VAL A 17 0.41 -15.03 22.79
N LEU A 18 -0.61 -15.73 23.32
CA LEU A 18 -1.13 -15.47 24.66
C LEU A 18 -0.11 -15.82 25.76
N SER A 19 0.65 -16.90 25.57
CA SER A 19 1.70 -17.35 26.50
C SER A 19 3.03 -16.62 26.34
N LYS A 20 3.22 -15.85 25.25
CA LYS A 20 4.39 -14.99 25.06
C LYS A 20 4.29 -13.81 26.04
N PRO A 21 5.12 -13.74 27.09
CA PRO A 21 5.16 -12.54 27.90
C PRO A 21 5.58 -11.38 27.00
N ALA A 22 4.75 -10.34 26.95
CA ALA A 22 5.15 -9.08 26.32
C ALA A 22 6.50 -8.67 26.94
N PRO A 23 7.51 -8.27 26.13
CA PRO A 23 8.74 -7.77 26.70
C PRO A 23 8.35 -6.59 27.60
N ALA A 24 8.62 -6.73 28.89
CA ALA A 24 8.45 -5.66 29.86
C ALA A 24 9.37 -4.52 29.43
N ALA A 25 8.85 -3.63 28.58
CA ALA A 25 9.44 -2.33 28.32
C ALA A 25 9.20 -1.48 29.58
N ALA A 26 9.87 -1.83 30.67
CA ALA A 26 10.33 -0.84 31.63
C ALA A 26 11.48 -0.06 30.96
N ARG A 27 11.13 0.71 29.92
CA ARG A 27 11.94 1.83 29.47
C ARG A 27 11.24 3.05 30.02
N ALA A 28 11.91 3.71 30.96
CA ALA A 28 11.52 5.02 31.46
C ALA A 28 11.03 5.89 30.28
N ALA A 29 9.85 6.49 30.42
CA ALA A 29 9.38 7.47 29.46
C ALA A 29 10.49 8.52 29.25
N PRO A 30 10.81 8.91 28.01
CA PRO A 30 11.71 10.04 27.79
C PRO A 30 11.13 11.27 28.50
N PRO A 31 11.98 12.20 29.02
CA PRO A 31 11.49 13.42 29.64
C PRO A 31 10.57 14.14 28.66
N ARG A 32 9.37 14.51 29.11
CA ARG A 32 8.44 15.30 28.29
C ARG A 32 9.13 16.60 27.90
N PRO A 33 9.15 16.97 26.61
CA PRO A 33 9.63 18.29 26.21
C PRO A 33 8.76 19.37 26.87
N PRO A 34 9.33 20.55 27.20
CA PRO A 34 8.56 21.63 27.80
C PRO A 34 7.42 22.05 26.87
N GLU A 35 6.22 22.19 27.42
CA GLU A 35 5.03 22.69 26.72
C GLU A 35 5.32 24.13 26.27
N LYS A 36 5.55 24.31 24.97
CA LYS A 36 5.56 25.64 24.35
C LYS A 36 4.14 26.22 24.40
N PRO A 37 3.98 27.54 24.62
CA PRO A 37 2.67 28.17 24.60
C PRO A 37 2.00 27.95 23.23
N PRO A 38 0.65 27.88 23.18
CA PRO A 38 -0.06 27.59 21.95
C PRO A 38 0.16 28.71 20.94
N GLU A 39 1.08 28.52 20.00
CA GLU A 39 1.07 29.28 18.77
C GLU A 39 -0.29 29.06 18.12
N ARG A 40 -0.95 30.17 17.80
CA ARG A 40 -2.26 30.21 17.14
C ARG A 40 -2.25 29.18 16.02
N ARG A 41 -2.96 28.08 16.24
CA ARG A 41 -3.35 27.17 15.17
C ARG A 41 -4.13 28.05 14.21
N LYS A 42 -3.48 28.48 13.13
CA LYS A 42 -4.20 28.85 11.91
C LYS A 42 -5.19 27.72 11.72
N THR A 43 -6.48 28.06 11.78
CA THR A 43 -7.59 27.13 11.59
C THR A 43 -7.19 26.13 10.51
N PRO A 44 -7.45 24.82 10.68
CA PRO A 44 -7.15 23.81 9.66
C PRO A 44 -7.57 24.39 8.32
N ILE A 45 -6.56 24.69 7.51
CA ILE A 45 -6.67 25.53 6.33
C ILE A 45 -7.55 24.75 5.37
N ASP A 46 -8.82 25.09 5.33
CA ASP A 46 -9.67 25.11 4.14
C ASP A 46 -9.50 23.94 3.14
N GLU A 47 -9.27 22.73 3.63
CA GLU A 47 -9.19 21.51 2.83
C GLU A 47 -10.50 21.34 2.04
N LEU A 48 -11.62 21.78 2.63
CA LEU A 48 -12.92 21.78 1.97
C LEU A 48 -13.05 22.81 0.84
N ALA A 49 -12.45 24.01 0.91
CA ALA A 49 -12.45 24.89 -0.26
C ALA A 49 -11.37 24.54 -1.27
N PHE A 50 -10.29 23.87 -0.88
CA PHE A 50 -9.34 23.28 -1.83
C PHE A 50 -10.01 22.17 -2.65
N LEU A 51 -10.72 21.25 -1.99
CA LEU A 51 -11.53 20.22 -2.67
C LEU A 51 -12.62 20.84 -3.56
N LYS A 52 -13.22 21.96 -3.13
CA LYS A 52 -14.20 22.69 -3.93
C LYS A 52 -13.59 23.43 -5.12
N SER A 53 -12.42 24.05 -4.98
CA SER A 53 -11.79 24.81 -6.08
C SER A 53 -11.31 23.88 -7.20
N VAL A 54 -10.78 22.70 -6.87
CA VAL A 54 -10.33 21.70 -7.85
C VAL A 54 -11.50 21.15 -8.69
N THR A 55 -12.70 21.06 -8.12
CA THR A 55 -13.88 20.49 -8.80
C THR A 55 -14.73 21.54 -9.50
N GLU A 56 -14.71 22.80 -9.04
CA GLU A 56 -15.50 23.88 -9.64
C GLU A 56 -14.83 24.48 -10.89
N ASP A 57 -13.49 24.43 -10.99
CA ASP A 57 -12.72 24.87 -12.18
C ASP A 57 -12.80 23.88 -13.37
N ASP A 58 -13.07 22.58 -13.12
CA ASP A 58 -13.26 21.55 -14.16
C ASP A 58 -14.72 21.51 -14.68
N ARG A 59 -15.60 22.40 -14.20
CA ARG A 59 -17.01 22.47 -14.59
C ARG A 59 -17.24 23.22 -15.92
N THR A 60 -16.26 23.17 -16.82
CA THR A 60 -16.52 23.36 -18.24
C THR A 60 -16.21 22.04 -18.93
N PRO A 61 -17.20 21.38 -19.58
CA PRO A 61 -16.94 20.14 -20.28
C PRO A 61 -15.99 20.45 -21.44
N SER A 62 -14.70 20.18 -21.23
CA SER A 62 -13.70 20.33 -22.26
C SER A 62 -14.00 19.30 -23.35
N PRO A 63 -14.24 19.70 -24.62
CA PRO A 63 -14.63 18.79 -25.69
C PRO A 63 -13.59 17.71 -26.00
N GLY A 64 -12.38 17.80 -25.44
CA GLY A 64 -11.33 16.78 -25.52
C GLY A 64 -11.51 15.56 -24.60
N ARG A 65 -12.48 15.55 -23.67
CA ARG A 65 -12.78 14.40 -22.81
C ARG A 65 -13.85 13.46 -23.40
N ALA A 66 -14.25 13.65 -24.65
CA ALA A 66 -15.23 12.81 -25.36
C ALA A 66 -14.64 11.48 -25.89
N SER A 67 -13.58 10.98 -25.28
CA SER A 67 -13.13 9.58 -25.43
C SER A 67 -13.00 8.90 -24.07
N GLY A 68 -13.87 9.28 -23.14
CA GLY A 68 -14.27 8.38 -22.06
C GLY A 68 -15.41 7.51 -22.57
N ALA A 69 -15.07 6.45 -23.32
CA ALA A 69 -15.91 5.25 -23.26
C ALA A 69 -15.99 4.94 -21.76
N GLN A 70 -17.16 5.18 -21.17
CA GLN A 70 -17.45 4.80 -19.81
C GLN A 70 -17.20 3.29 -19.79
N TYR A 71 -16.06 2.87 -19.24
CA TYR A 71 -15.91 1.48 -18.85
C TYR A 71 -16.91 1.30 -17.72
N GLN A 72 -18.13 0.91 -18.09
CA GLN A 72 -18.98 0.19 -17.16
C GLN A 72 -18.40 -1.23 -17.14
N PRO A 73 -17.82 -1.69 -16.02
CA PRO A 73 -17.71 -3.11 -15.83
C PRO A 73 -19.14 -3.65 -15.92
N ASP A 74 -19.39 -4.43 -16.95
CA ASP A 74 -20.60 -5.20 -17.14
C ASP A 74 -20.86 -5.93 -15.82
N GLU A 75 -21.93 -5.50 -15.16
CA GLU A 75 -22.74 -6.22 -14.19
C GLU A 75 -21.99 -7.19 -13.26
N VAL A 76 -21.87 -6.76 -12.01
CA VAL A 76 -21.57 -7.61 -10.85
C VAL A 76 -22.69 -8.65 -10.69
N LEU A 77 -22.70 -9.67 -11.54
CA LEU A 77 -23.50 -10.87 -11.37
C LEU A 77 -22.55 -11.97 -10.89
N ASN A 78 -22.61 -12.24 -9.57
CA ASN A 78 -21.90 -13.31 -8.86
C ASN A 78 -20.36 -13.20 -8.76
N GLY A 79 -19.89 -12.40 -7.80
CA GLY A 79 -19.22 -12.91 -6.59
C GLY A 79 -18.09 -13.96 -6.64
N THR A 80 -17.42 -14.24 -7.75
CA THR A 80 -16.18 -15.05 -7.73
C THR A 80 -15.28 -14.70 -8.92
N PRO A 81 -14.08 -14.12 -8.72
CA PRO A 81 -13.07 -14.16 -9.76
C PRO A 81 -12.52 -15.58 -9.82
N LEU A 82 -13.05 -16.41 -10.72
CA LEU A 82 -12.37 -17.61 -11.22
C LEU A 82 -11.39 -17.20 -12.32
N ALA A 83 -10.36 -16.44 -11.97
CA ALA A 83 -9.11 -16.51 -12.69
C ALA A 83 -8.18 -17.30 -11.78
N PRO A 84 -7.59 -18.44 -12.22
CA PRO A 84 -6.43 -18.98 -11.53
C PRO A 84 -5.39 -17.87 -11.57
N ILE A 85 -5.13 -17.25 -10.42
CA ILE A 85 -3.94 -16.42 -10.25
C ILE A 85 -2.82 -17.45 -10.32
N ASP A 86 -2.29 -17.67 -11.53
CA ASP A 86 -1.20 -18.61 -11.72
C ASP A 86 -0.01 -18.03 -10.96
N GLU A 87 0.19 -18.54 -9.74
CA GLU A 87 1.29 -18.20 -8.84
C GLU A 87 2.67 -18.50 -9.45
N ASN A 88 2.71 -19.24 -10.56
CA ASN A 88 3.89 -19.53 -11.37
C ASN A 88 3.95 -18.74 -12.68
N ALA A 89 3.07 -17.75 -12.88
CA ALA A 89 3.15 -16.88 -14.05
C ALA A 89 4.54 -16.23 -14.06
N PRO A 90 5.32 -16.38 -15.15
CA PRO A 90 6.68 -15.85 -15.19
C PRO A 90 6.62 -14.34 -15.05
N VAL A 91 7.10 -13.84 -13.90
CA VAL A 91 7.13 -12.39 -13.65
C VAL A 91 8.19 -11.79 -14.55
N GLU A 92 7.74 -11.02 -15.54
CA GLU A 92 8.62 -10.41 -16.53
C GLU A 92 9.58 -9.42 -15.87
N LYS A 93 10.87 -9.56 -16.19
CA LYS A 93 11.90 -8.65 -15.70
C LYS A 93 11.92 -7.40 -16.58
N THR A 94 11.30 -6.33 -16.10
CA THR A 94 11.14 -5.06 -16.82
C THR A 94 12.03 -3.93 -16.28
N LEU A 95 12.62 -4.09 -15.08
CA LEU A 95 13.37 -3.03 -14.40
C LEU A 95 14.89 -3.19 -14.59
N LYS A 96 15.54 -2.23 -15.26
CA LYS A 96 16.98 -2.28 -15.56
C LYS A 96 17.83 -1.66 -14.44
N CYS A 97 18.81 -2.42 -13.94
CA CYS A 97 19.80 -1.89 -13.00
C CYS A 97 20.75 -0.89 -13.69
N LYS A 98 21.02 0.26 -13.06
CA LYS A 98 21.91 1.29 -13.61
C LYS A 98 23.40 0.94 -13.45
N GLU A 99 23.74 0.20 -12.39
CA GLU A 99 25.13 -0.19 -12.10
C GLU A 99 25.64 -1.27 -13.07
N CYS A 100 24.85 -2.31 -13.32
CA CYS A 100 25.28 -3.47 -14.11
C CYS A 100 24.44 -3.76 -15.36
N GLY A 101 23.33 -3.04 -15.59
CA GLY A 101 22.48 -3.20 -16.76
C GLY A 101 21.57 -4.42 -16.76
N THR A 102 21.55 -5.23 -15.70
CA THR A 102 20.71 -6.44 -15.60
C THR A 102 19.23 -6.07 -15.48
N MET A 103 18.36 -6.84 -16.13
CA MET A 103 16.90 -6.75 -15.98
C MET A 103 16.47 -7.51 -14.73
N ASN A 104 15.71 -6.86 -13.85
CA ASN A 104 15.17 -7.39 -12.59
C ASN A 104 13.64 -7.26 -12.60
N VAL A 105 12.99 -7.92 -11.65
CA VAL A 105 11.54 -7.80 -11.43
C VAL A 105 11.23 -6.41 -10.88
N ALA A 106 10.12 -5.80 -11.32
CA ALA A 106 9.75 -4.45 -10.92
C ALA A 106 9.47 -4.28 -9.41
N THR A 107 9.17 -5.37 -8.70
CA THR A 107 8.93 -5.36 -7.25
C THR A 107 10.20 -5.53 -6.41
N GLU A 108 11.35 -5.80 -7.04
CA GLU A 108 12.63 -5.97 -6.33
C GLU A 108 13.25 -4.63 -5.97
N TRP A 109 13.77 -4.54 -4.74
CA TRP A 109 14.44 -3.33 -4.24
C TRP A 109 15.93 -3.31 -4.56
N TYR A 110 16.52 -4.47 -4.85
CA TYR A 110 17.95 -4.64 -5.13
C TYR A 110 18.16 -5.51 -6.37
N CYS A 111 19.25 -5.25 -7.09
CA CYS A 111 19.62 -6.05 -8.24
C CYS A 111 20.15 -7.42 -7.81
N GLU A 112 19.57 -8.49 -8.37
CA GLU A 112 19.97 -9.88 -8.09
C GLU A 112 21.43 -10.17 -8.50
N LYS A 113 21.99 -9.39 -9.44
CA LYS A 113 23.33 -9.62 -9.98
C LYS A 113 24.43 -8.87 -9.23
N CYS A 114 24.19 -7.61 -8.86
CA CYS A 114 25.23 -6.75 -8.29
C CYS A 114 24.86 -6.14 -6.93
N GLY A 115 23.64 -6.37 -6.43
CA GLY A 115 23.17 -5.86 -5.14
C GLY A 115 22.89 -4.35 -5.10
N GLY A 116 22.94 -3.65 -6.23
CA GLY A 116 22.64 -2.22 -6.30
C GLY A 116 21.16 -1.92 -6.08
N GLU A 117 20.83 -0.81 -5.43
CA GLU A 117 19.46 -0.36 -5.18
C GLU A 117 18.72 -0.03 -6.49
N LEU A 118 17.50 -0.56 -6.64
CA LEU A 118 16.66 -0.38 -7.83
C LEU A 118 15.57 0.70 -7.66
N ALA A 119 15.19 1.00 -6.41
CA ALA A 119 14.05 1.88 -6.09
C ALA A 119 14.37 3.39 -6.08
N ALA A 120 15.65 3.78 -6.19
CA ALA A 120 16.09 5.17 -6.15
C ALA A 120 16.16 5.83 -7.55
N MET A 121 15.29 5.42 -8.49
CA MET A 121 15.31 5.86 -9.89
C MET A 121 14.12 6.72 -10.25
#